data_AF-A0A7R9MKS7-F1
#
_entry.id   AF-A0A7R9MKS7-F1
#
_cell.length_a   1.000
_cell.length_b   1.000
_cell.length_c   1.000
_cell.angle_alpha   90.00
_cell.angle_beta   90.00
_cell.angle_gamma   90.00
#
_symmetry.space_group_name_H-M   'P 1'
#
loop_
_entity.id
_entity.type
_entity.pdbx_description
1 polymer ?
#
loop_
_entity_poly.entity_id
_entity_poly.type
_entity_poly.pdbx_seq_one_letter_code
_entity_poly.pdbx_strand_id
1 'polypeptide(L)'
;MKKSSILWISSGFLLLLVGVVFLTTLPLVIMKIIDSKLVLSPDNPSWPLWRDLPVPIVQKFYLYNVTNAREVQSSGAVPHLQQIGPFVYRLYIKKNDINLTDSGRSVTFNERMTFHFDRDLSVDGLSLQITTLNAPLAIALQLIDNIKSPIFKGLAKFALNQLNED
;
A
#
# COMPACT_ATOMS: atom_id res chain seq x y z
N MET A 1 8.12 5.67 67.85
CA MET A 1 7.36 6.06 66.64
C MET A 1 8.19 6.78 65.56
N LYS A 2 9.23 7.57 65.88
CA LYS A 2 9.98 8.36 64.86
C LYS A 2 10.89 7.56 63.90
N LYS A 3 11.54 6.48 64.34
CA LYS A 3 12.49 5.71 63.50
C LYS A 3 11.83 4.94 62.34
N SER A 4 10.65 4.36 62.56
CA SER A 4 9.93 3.63 61.50
C SER A 4 9.40 4.56 60.40
N SER A 5 8.96 5.78 60.76
CA SER A 5 8.53 6.79 59.78
C SER A 5 9.68 7.25 58.85
N ILE A 6 10.89 7.41 59.39
CA ILE A 6 12.07 7.80 58.61
C ILE A 6 12.43 6.71 57.58
N LEU A 7 12.28 5.42 57.92
CA LEU A 7 12.54 4.30 57.01
C LEU A 7 11.58 4.29 55.81
N TRP A 8 10.29 4.56 56.03
CA TRP A 8 9.30 4.63 54.95
C TRP A 8 9.56 5.81 54.02
N ILE A 9 9.93 6.97 54.57
CA ILE A 9 10.27 8.16 53.77
C ILE A 9 11.54 7.91 52.94
N SER A 10 12.58 7.30 53.52
CA SER A 10 13.79 6.95 52.77
C SER A 10 13.52 5.92 51.68
N SER A 11 12.64 4.93 51.95
CA SER A 11 12.24 3.94 50.96
C SER A 11 11.44 4.56 49.82
N GLY A 12 10.52 5.49 50.12
CA GLY A 12 9.75 6.22 49.12
C GLY A 12 10.63 7.11 48.24
N PHE A 13 11.61 7.79 48.84
CA PHE A 13 12.58 8.59 48.10
C PHE A 13 13.47 7.74 47.18
N LEU A 14 13.90 6.56 47.65
CA LEU A 14 14.66 5.61 46.82
C LEU A 14 13.84 5.11 45.63
N LEU A 15 12.57 4.74 45.84
CA LEU A 15 11.65 4.32 44.79
C LEU A 15 11.42 5.43 43.74
N LEU A 16 11.29 6.68 44.19
CA LEU A 16 11.20 7.84 43.30
C LEU A 16 12.45 8.00 42.44
N LEU A 17 13.64 7.89 43.04
CA LEU A 17 14.91 7.96 42.29
C LEU A 17 15.01 6.85 41.25
N VAL A 18 14.69 5.60 41.61
CA VAL A 18 14.67 4.48 40.65
C VAL A 18 13.66 4.73 39.53
N GLY A 19 12.47 5.23 39.86
CA GLY A 19 11.45 5.59 38.87
C GLY A 19 11.94 6.64 37.87
N VAL A 20 12.58 7.71 38.35
CA VAL A 20 13.15 8.77 37.50
C VAL A 20 14.29 8.25 36.62
N VAL A 21 15.18 7.41 37.17
CA VAL A 21 16.26 6.79 36.40
C VAL A 21 15.68 5.87 35.32
N PHE A 22 14.67 5.08 35.65
CA PHE A 22 14.02 4.19 34.68
C PHE A 22 13.33 4.99 33.57
N LEU A 23 12.59 6.04 33.90
CA LEU A 23 11.91 6.91 32.93
C LEU A 23 12.88 7.59 31.95
N THR A 24 14.08 7.94 32.40
CA THR A 24 15.09 8.60 31.56
C THR A 24 15.97 7.62 30.78
N THR A 25 16.28 6.44 31.33
CA THR A 25 17.19 5.46 30.71
C THR A 25 16.48 4.45 29.81
N LEU A 26 15.25 4.05 30.15
CA LEU A 26 14.46 3.10 29.36
C LEU A 26 14.31 3.53 27.88
N PRO A 27 13.95 4.77 27.53
CA PRO A 27 13.86 5.15 26.12
C PRO A 27 15.19 5.03 25.38
N LEU A 28 16.32 5.34 26.02
CA LEU A 28 17.65 5.19 25.43
C LEU A 28 17.99 3.72 25.14
N VAL A 29 17.67 2.84 26.10
CA VAL A 29 17.88 1.39 25.93
C VAL A 29 16.98 0.83 24.83
N ILE A 30 15.71 1.25 24.78
CA ILE A 30 14.76 0.85 23.73
C ILE A 30 15.28 1.29 22.35
N MET A 31 15.69 2.54 22.19
CA MET A 31 16.23 3.04 20.91
C MET A 31 17.48 2.27 20.49
N LYS A 32 18.39 1.99 21.43
CA LYS A 32 19.57 1.17 21.14
C LYS A 32 19.22 -0.25 20.69
N ILE A 33 18.19 -0.86 21.27
CA ILE A 33 17.70 -2.17 20.85
C ILE A 33 17.10 -2.09 19.44
N ILE A 34 16.26 -1.08 19.18
CA ILE A 34 15.66 -0.83 17.86
C ILE A 34 16.75 -0.66 16.80
N ASP A 35 17.74 0.20 17.03
CA ASP A 35 18.84 0.43 16.10
C ASP A 35 19.65 -0.86 15.86
N SER A 36 19.81 -1.70 16.88
CA SER A 36 20.55 -2.96 16.74
C SER A 36 19.78 -4.10 16.05
N LYS A 37 18.44 -4.04 15.98
CA LYS A 37 17.61 -5.18 15.54
C LYS A 37 16.71 -4.89 14.35
N LEU A 38 16.27 -3.64 14.19
CA LEU A 38 15.32 -3.23 13.16
C LEU A 38 15.99 -2.48 12.01
N VAL A 39 17.26 -2.10 12.14
CA VAL A 39 18.02 -1.54 11.01
C VAL A 39 18.05 -2.54 9.87
N LEU A 40 17.86 -2.02 8.66
CA LEU A 40 17.80 -2.82 7.45
C LEU A 40 19.22 -3.17 6.98
N SER A 41 19.82 -4.16 7.63
CA SER A 41 21.17 -4.65 7.36
C SER A 41 21.16 -6.16 7.12
N PRO A 42 22.00 -6.71 6.21
CA PRO A 42 22.15 -8.14 5.99
C PRO A 42 22.43 -8.97 7.25
N ASP A 43 23.02 -8.35 8.27
CA ASP A 43 23.36 -8.99 9.55
C ASP A 43 22.15 -9.15 10.48
N ASN A 44 21.05 -8.41 10.22
CA ASN A 44 19.88 -8.41 11.07
C ASN A 44 18.87 -9.49 10.69
N PRO A 45 18.19 -10.12 11.68
CA PRO A 45 17.21 -11.18 11.42
C PRO A 45 16.01 -10.73 10.57
N SER A 46 15.73 -9.43 10.52
CA SER A 46 14.65 -8.84 9.72
C SER A 46 14.96 -8.80 8.21
N TRP A 47 16.23 -8.86 7.81
CA TRP A 47 16.66 -8.77 6.42
C TRP A 47 16.07 -9.84 5.49
N PRO A 48 16.16 -11.15 5.80
CA PRO A 48 15.58 -12.17 4.93
C PRO A 48 14.07 -11.99 4.77
N LEU A 49 13.36 -11.63 5.84
CA LEU A 49 11.92 -11.39 5.84
C LEU A 49 11.54 -10.16 5.00
N TRP A 50 12.32 -9.09 5.08
CA TRP A 50 12.12 -7.89 4.26
C TRP A 50 12.40 -8.13 2.77
N ARG A 51 13.44 -8.92 2.47
CA ARG A 51 13.85 -9.25 1.11
C ARG A 51 12.84 -10.15 0.40
N ASP A 52 12.38 -11.19 1.07
CA ASP A 52 11.49 -12.22 0.51
C ASP A 52 10.49 -12.67 1.58
N LEU A 53 9.24 -12.22 1.45
CA LEU A 53 8.20 -12.55 2.41
C LEU A 53 7.82 -14.04 2.27
N PRO A 54 8.00 -14.87 3.31
CA PRO A 54 7.74 -16.31 3.23
C PRO A 54 6.25 -16.64 3.13
N VAL A 55 5.38 -15.70 3.50
CA VAL A 55 3.92 -15.86 3.46
C VAL A 55 3.36 -14.85 2.46
N PRO A 56 2.54 -15.29 1.48
CA PRO A 56 1.94 -14.38 0.53
C PRO A 56 0.93 -13.45 1.20
N ILE A 57 0.85 -12.23 0.70
CA ILE A 57 -0.17 -11.27 1.11
C ILE A 57 -1.46 -11.61 0.37
N VAL A 58 -2.58 -11.74 1.07
CA VAL A 58 -3.88 -11.98 0.45
C VAL A 58 -4.49 -10.64 0.04
N GLN A 59 -4.52 -10.37 -1.26
CA GLN A 59 -5.12 -9.17 -1.83
C GLN A 59 -6.54 -9.52 -2.33
N LYS A 60 -7.54 -8.74 -1.89
CA LYS A 60 -8.92 -8.87 -2.36
C LYS A 60 -9.29 -7.67 -3.21
N PHE A 61 -9.81 -7.92 -4.40
CA PHE A 61 -10.34 -6.89 -5.29
C PHE A 61 -11.86 -6.97 -5.36
N TYR A 62 -12.49 -5.81 -5.38
CA TYR A 62 -13.93 -5.64 -5.58
C TYR A 62 -14.13 -4.67 -6.73
N LEU A 63 -14.94 -5.07 -7.69
CA LEU A 63 -15.20 -4.30 -8.90
C LEU A 63 -16.65 -3.84 -8.90
N TYR A 64 -16.93 -2.69 -9.49
CA TYR A 64 -18.29 -2.19 -9.64
C TYR A 64 -18.75 -2.42 -11.08
N ASN A 65 -19.81 -3.22 -11.23
CA ASN A 65 -20.50 -3.44 -12.49
C ASN A 65 -21.60 -2.38 -12.66
N VAL A 66 -21.66 -1.76 -13.84
CA VAL A 66 -22.69 -0.77 -14.18
C VAL A 66 -23.86 -1.47 -14.85
N THR A 67 -25.00 -1.56 -14.17
CA THR A 67 -26.16 -2.35 -14.66
C THR A 67 -27.01 -1.60 -15.70
N ASN A 68 -26.95 -0.27 -15.73
CA ASN A 68 -27.70 0.60 -16.66
C ASN A 68 -26.78 1.34 -17.66
N ALA A 69 -25.70 0.70 -18.12
CA ALA A 69 -24.68 1.34 -18.96
C ALA A 69 -25.24 2.05 -20.22
N ARG A 70 -26.27 1.49 -20.86
CA ARG A 70 -26.93 2.10 -22.03
C ARG A 70 -27.58 3.44 -21.70
N GLU A 71 -28.30 3.53 -20.58
CA GLU A 71 -28.96 4.76 -20.15
C GLU A 71 -27.93 5.83 -19.76
N VAL A 72 -26.86 5.42 -19.08
CA VAL A 72 -25.74 6.31 -18.76
C VAL A 72 -25.15 6.91 -20.04
N GLN A 73 -24.95 6.09 -21.08
CA GLN A 73 -24.38 6.55 -22.35
C GLN A 73 -25.35 7.41 -23.17
N SER A 74 -26.63 7.05 -23.24
CA SER A 74 -27.59 7.72 -24.13
C SER A 74 -28.22 8.98 -23.55
N SER A 75 -28.52 8.98 -22.24
CA SER A 75 -29.28 10.05 -21.58
C SER A 75 -28.54 10.72 -20.43
N GLY A 76 -27.32 10.27 -20.11
CA GLY A 76 -26.55 10.79 -18.97
C GLY A 76 -27.17 10.43 -17.62
N ALA A 77 -27.92 9.30 -17.57
CA ALA A 77 -28.51 8.81 -16.33
C ALA A 77 -27.45 8.51 -15.26
N VAL A 78 -27.86 8.56 -13.99
CA VAL A 78 -26.98 8.20 -12.87
C VAL A 78 -26.65 6.69 -12.95
N PRO A 79 -25.37 6.29 -12.87
CA PRO A 79 -24.99 4.89 -12.97
C PRO A 79 -25.46 4.08 -11.75
N HIS A 80 -26.10 2.95 -12.01
CA HIS A 80 -26.45 1.94 -11.03
C HIS A 80 -25.27 0.96 -10.89
N LEU A 81 -24.66 0.96 -9.71
CA LEU A 81 -23.46 0.17 -9.42
C LEU A 81 -23.82 -1.08 -8.62
N GLN A 82 -23.31 -2.21 -9.07
CA GLN A 82 -23.34 -3.48 -8.36
C GLN A 82 -21.91 -3.91 -8.03
N GLN A 83 -21.58 -4.00 -6.75
CA GLN A 83 -20.27 -4.49 -6.32
C GLN A 83 -20.17 -6.01 -6.54
N ILE A 84 -19.09 -6.45 -7.18
CA ILE A 84 -18.78 -7.85 -7.45
C ILE A 84 -17.41 -8.17 -6.85
N GLY A 85 -17.34 -9.21 -6.03
CA GLY A 85 -16.11 -9.70 -5.43
C GLY A 85 -16.36 -10.59 -4.20
N PRO A 86 -15.29 -11.08 -3.56
CA PRO A 86 -13.89 -10.73 -3.85
C PRO A 86 -13.31 -11.51 -5.04
N PHE A 87 -12.40 -10.88 -5.80
CA PHE A 87 -11.39 -11.57 -6.60
C PHE A 87 -10.09 -11.60 -5.80
N VAL A 88 -9.68 -12.78 -5.40
CA VAL A 88 -8.58 -12.98 -4.44
C VAL A 88 -7.31 -13.34 -5.18
N TYR A 89 -6.23 -12.66 -4.81
CA TYR A 89 -4.88 -12.93 -5.30
C TYR A 89 -3.93 -13.13 -4.13
N ARG A 90 -3.03 -14.09 -4.28
CA ARG A 90 -1.84 -14.24 -3.44
C ARG A 90 -0.73 -13.40 -4.05
N LEU A 91 -0.36 -12.35 -3.35
CA LEU A 91 0.70 -11.43 -3.72
C LEU A 91 2.03 -11.88 -3.09
N TYR A 92 3.01 -12.13 -3.95
CA TYR A 92 4.39 -12.43 -3.56
C TYR A 92 5.25 -11.22 -3.90
N ILE A 93 5.96 -10.70 -2.90
CA ILE A 93 6.84 -9.55 -3.02
C ILE A 93 8.27 -10.01 -2.82
N LYS A 94 9.12 -9.73 -3.80
CA LYS A 94 10.55 -10.03 -3.74
C LYS A 94 11.38 -8.82 -4.11
N LYS A 95 12.41 -8.54 -3.33
CA LYS A 95 13.37 -7.47 -3.60
C LYS A 95 14.66 -8.08 -4.18
N ASN A 96 15.00 -7.68 -5.39
CA ASN A 96 16.20 -8.10 -6.13
C ASN A 96 17.18 -6.92 -6.23
N ASP A 97 18.39 -7.19 -6.73
CA ASP A 97 19.43 -6.19 -7.02
C ASP A 97 19.68 -5.23 -5.84
N ILE A 98 19.75 -5.79 -4.64
CA ILE A 98 19.85 -5.01 -3.41
C ILE A 98 21.27 -4.49 -3.24
N ASN A 99 21.43 -3.17 -3.16
CA ASN A 99 22.70 -2.50 -2.90
C ASN A 99 22.60 -1.58 -1.69
N LEU A 100 23.56 -1.70 -0.78
CA LEU A 100 23.72 -0.77 0.35
C LEU A 100 24.58 0.41 -0.10
N THR A 101 24.04 1.62 0.01
CA THR A 101 24.74 2.88 -0.30
C THR A 101 24.94 3.72 0.96
N ASP A 102 25.73 4.79 0.87
CA ASP A 102 26.00 5.71 1.97
C ASP A 102 26.54 5.04 3.25
N SER A 103 27.48 4.10 3.09
CA SER A 103 28.04 3.30 4.19
C SER A 103 26.98 2.51 4.97
N GLY A 104 25.95 2.01 4.29
CA GLY A 104 24.88 1.21 4.88
C GLY A 104 23.72 2.02 5.47
N ARG A 105 23.68 3.34 5.24
CA ARG A 105 22.54 4.19 5.64
C ARG A 105 21.38 4.13 4.65
N SER A 106 21.67 3.81 3.40
CA SER A 106 20.71 3.78 2.30
C SER A 106 20.69 2.41 1.66
N VAL A 107 19.52 1.97 1.17
CA VAL A 107 19.36 0.69 0.46
C VAL A 107 18.59 0.94 -0.82
N THR A 108 19.15 0.51 -1.95
CA THR A 108 18.47 0.51 -3.25
C THR A 108 18.15 -0.92 -3.65
N PHE A 109 16.99 -1.13 -4.29
CA PHE A 109 16.52 -2.46 -4.66
C PHE A 109 15.47 -2.37 -5.78
N ASN A 110 15.31 -3.47 -6.50
CA ASN A 110 14.24 -3.67 -7.47
C ASN A 110 13.15 -4.55 -6.87
N GLU A 111 11.96 -3.99 -6.65
CA GLU A 111 10.83 -4.76 -6.14
C GLU A 111 10.05 -5.43 -7.28
N ARG A 112 9.82 -6.74 -7.14
CA ARG A 112 8.97 -7.52 -8.02
C ARG A 112 7.75 -8.01 -7.24
N MET A 113 6.58 -7.58 -7.68
CA MET A 113 5.28 -8.01 -7.18
C MET A 113 4.67 -9.01 -8.16
N THR A 114 4.32 -10.22 -7.69
CA THR A 114 3.67 -11.25 -8.52
C THR A 114 2.33 -11.62 -7.92
N PHE A 115 1.27 -11.50 -8.73
CA PHE A 115 -0.11 -11.77 -8.33
C PHE A 115 -0.54 -13.14 -8.86
N HIS A 116 -0.86 -14.07 -7.96
CA HIS A 116 -1.41 -15.37 -8.31
C HIS A 116 -2.88 -15.43 -7.94
N PHE A 117 -3.75 -15.63 -8.93
CA PHE A 117 -5.19 -15.72 -8.70
C PHE A 117 -5.54 -16.96 -7.87
N ASP A 118 -6.37 -16.78 -6.84
CA ASP A 118 -6.87 -17.83 -5.97
C ASP A 118 -8.36 -18.07 -6.27
N ARG A 119 -8.65 -19.12 -7.04
CA ARG A 119 -10.01 -19.41 -7.51
C ARG A 119 -10.95 -19.79 -6.37
N ASP A 120 -10.44 -20.50 -5.36
CA ASP A 120 -11.24 -21.07 -4.27
C ASP A 120 -11.74 -20.00 -3.30
N LEU A 121 -10.96 -18.93 -3.13
CA LEU A 121 -11.33 -17.78 -2.30
C LEU A 121 -12.06 -16.68 -3.09
N SER A 122 -12.19 -16.83 -4.41
CA SER A 122 -12.81 -15.84 -5.29
C SER A 122 -14.27 -16.14 -5.59
N VAL A 123 -15.09 -15.09 -5.71
CA VAL A 123 -16.52 -15.19 -6.04
C VAL A 123 -16.76 -15.87 -7.39
N ASP A 124 -15.90 -15.58 -8.37
CA ASP A 124 -15.99 -16.14 -9.72
C ASP A 124 -14.60 -16.25 -10.37
N GLY A 125 -14.53 -16.84 -11.55
CA GLY A 125 -13.32 -16.91 -12.38
C GLY A 125 -13.02 -15.62 -13.14
N LEU A 126 -11.87 -15.62 -13.82
CA LEU A 126 -11.40 -14.45 -14.59
C LEU A 126 -12.14 -14.21 -15.91
N SER A 127 -13.05 -15.11 -16.30
CA SER A 127 -13.89 -14.96 -17.49
C SER A 127 -15.16 -14.14 -17.25
N LEU A 128 -15.43 -13.72 -16.02
CA LEU A 128 -16.59 -12.89 -15.70
C LEU A 128 -16.50 -11.55 -16.42
N GLN A 129 -17.56 -11.19 -17.13
CA GLN A 129 -17.66 -9.89 -17.80
C GLN A 129 -18.17 -8.84 -16.81
N ILE A 130 -17.49 -7.69 -16.77
CA ILE A 130 -17.85 -6.56 -15.92
C ILE A 130 -17.92 -5.32 -16.80
N THR A 131 -19.07 -4.67 -16.82
CA THR A 131 -19.27 -3.41 -17.53
C THR A 131 -18.84 -2.26 -16.62
N THR A 132 -17.87 -1.47 -17.06
CA THR A 132 -17.34 -0.32 -16.32
C THR A 132 -16.97 0.81 -17.27
N LEU A 133 -16.50 1.94 -16.71
CA LEU A 133 -16.02 3.08 -17.49
C LEU A 133 -14.86 2.64 -18.41
N ASN A 134 -14.90 3.09 -19.66
CA ASN A 134 -13.75 3.01 -20.56
C ASN A 134 -12.66 4.00 -20.10
N ALA A 135 -11.86 3.58 -19.11
CA ALA A 135 -10.82 4.40 -18.50
C ALA A 135 -9.73 4.84 -19.51
N PRO A 136 -9.23 3.99 -20.44
CA PRO A 136 -8.31 4.44 -21.48
C PRO A 136 -8.86 5.58 -22.33
N LEU A 137 -10.12 5.50 -22.74
CA LEU A 137 -10.76 6.57 -23.52
C LEU A 137 -10.90 7.85 -22.70
N ALA A 138 -11.33 7.76 -21.44
CA ALA A 138 -11.46 8.92 -20.55
C ALA A 138 -10.11 9.63 -20.35
N ILE A 139 -9.02 8.89 -20.15
CA ILE A 139 -7.67 9.44 -20.02
C ILE A 139 -7.22 10.08 -21.34
N ALA A 140 -7.46 9.42 -22.49
CA ALA A 140 -7.11 9.97 -23.79
C ALA A 140 -7.82 11.30 -24.05
N LEU A 141 -9.12 11.39 -23.75
CA LEU A 141 -9.90 12.63 -23.86
C LEU A 141 -9.31 13.74 -22.98
N GLN A 142 -8.93 13.42 -21.74
CA GLN A 142 -8.30 14.37 -20.83
C GLN A 142 -6.95 14.88 -21.36
N LEU A 143 -6.11 13.99 -21.88
CA LEU A 143 -4.82 14.35 -22.48
C LEU A 143 -4.99 15.25 -23.71
N ILE A 144 -5.98 14.94 -24.57
CA ILE A 144 -6.30 15.74 -25.74
C ILE A 144 -6.84 17.12 -25.33
N ASP A 145 -7.65 17.19 -24.27
CA ASP A 145 -8.19 18.45 -23.80
C ASP A 145 -7.12 19.40 -23.28
N ASN A 146 -6.01 18.87 -22.77
CA ASN A 146 -4.82 19.61 -22.31
C ASN A 146 -3.90 20.10 -23.46
N ILE A 147 -4.16 19.73 -24.72
CA ILE A 147 -3.39 20.23 -25.86
C ILE A 147 -3.70 21.71 -26.10
N LYS A 148 -2.68 22.57 -26.03
CA LYS A 148 -2.83 24.03 -26.21
C LYS A 148 -3.18 24.43 -27.65
N SER A 149 -2.67 23.71 -28.65
CA SER A 149 -2.92 24.05 -30.05
C SER A 149 -4.31 23.58 -30.49
N PRO A 150 -5.19 24.48 -30.96
CA PRO A 150 -6.54 24.13 -31.38
C PRO A 150 -6.57 23.14 -32.55
N ILE A 151 -5.61 23.24 -33.48
CA ILE A 151 -5.54 22.40 -34.68
C ILE A 151 -5.21 20.95 -34.29
N PHE A 152 -4.15 20.75 -33.50
CA PHE A 152 -3.76 19.42 -33.05
C PHE A 152 -4.82 18.78 -32.14
N LYS A 153 -5.47 19.59 -31.28
CA LYS A 153 -6.62 19.16 -30.48
C LYS A 153 -7.78 18.68 -31.37
N GLY A 154 -8.11 19.43 -32.42
CA GLY A 154 -9.15 19.05 -33.38
C GLY A 154 -8.84 17.75 -34.12
N LEU A 155 -7.61 17.61 -34.63
CA LEU A 155 -7.15 16.39 -35.32
C LEU A 155 -7.18 15.17 -34.39
N ALA A 156 -6.73 15.32 -33.15
CA ALA A 156 -6.74 14.23 -32.19
C ALA A 156 -8.17 13.79 -31.82
N LYS A 157 -9.10 14.74 -31.63
CA LYS A 157 -10.52 14.42 -31.41
C LYS A 157 -11.14 13.72 -32.62
N PHE A 158 -10.82 14.16 -33.83
CA PHE A 158 -11.30 13.52 -35.06
C PHE A 158 -10.82 12.07 -35.17
N ALA A 159 -9.52 11.83 -34.96
CA ALA A 159 -8.94 10.49 -34.98
C ALA A 159 -9.58 9.58 -33.92
N LEU A 160 -9.79 10.10 -32.71
CA LEU A 160 -10.42 9.34 -31.63
C LEU A 160 -11.88 8.98 -31.93
N ASN A 161 -12.64 9.88 -32.55
CA ASN A 161 -14.02 9.61 -32.93
C ASN A 161 -14.12 8.49 -33.98
N GLN A 162 -13.22 8.49 -34.96
CA GLN A 162 -13.13 7.41 -35.96
C GLN A 162 -12.81 6.05 -35.33
N LEU A 163 -12.02 6.00 -34.26
CA LEU A 163 -11.70 4.77 -33.54
C LEU A 163 -12.82 4.24 -32.63
N ASN A 164 -13.82 5.07 -32.32
CA ASN A 164 -14.91 4.72 -31.41
C ASN A 164 -16.20 4.34 -32.17
N GLU A 165 -16.21 4.44 -33.50
CA GLU A 165 -17.36 4.09 -34.35
C GLU A 165 -17.37 2.61 -34.81
N ASP A 166 -16.37 1.82 -34.44
CA ASP A 166 -16.32 0.35 -34.58
C ASP A 166 -16.67 -0.38 -33.27
#